data_AF-A0A1B6H3D5-F1
#
_entry.id   AF-A0A1B6H3D5-F1
#
_cell.length_a   1.000
_cell.length_b   1.000
_cell.length_c   1.000
_cell.angle_alpha   90.00
_cell.angle_beta   90.00
_cell.angle_gamma   90.00
#
_symmetry.space_group_name_H-M   'P 1'
#
loop_
_entity.id
_entity.type
_entity.pdbx_description
1 polymer ?
#
loop_
_entity_poly.entity_id
_entity_poly.type
_entity_poly.pdbx_seq_one_letter_code
_entity_poly.pdbx_strand_id
1 'polypeptide(L)'
;NFITNMDHIKINVTGIITHVSDHDAQLLEIQNSQKKKVVKKRSRKFTENNVMSFLGDLSCETWYDVYQSSVDSKYDIFMSTFSYIFDVNFPKTVSVEKESSECRWKSNEIMMKKSEITELEYASRERRNIGLSKLIKVKKKELTESINMAKQIFYNEKLKHATNKTKSTWNIVK
;
A
#
# COMPACT_ATOMS: atom_id res chain seq x y z
N ASN A 1 -20.31 22.05 -19.46
CA ASN A 1 -20.97 20.77 -19.84
C ASN A 1 -20.17 19.61 -19.29
N PHE A 2 -20.35 19.26 -18.02
CA PHE A 2 -19.67 18.11 -17.44
C PHE A 2 -20.69 17.39 -16.56
N ILE A 3 -21.09 16.19 -16.99
CA ILE A 3 -22.08 15.30 -16.36
C ILE A 3 -23.55 15.69 -16.60
N THR A 4 -24.10 15.22 -17.73
CA THR A 4 -25.54 15.17 -17.98
C THR A 4 -25.90 13.70 -18.19
N ASN A 5 -26.98 13.23 -17.53
CA ASN A 5 -27.53 11.86 -17.54
C ASN A 5 -27.18 10.99 -16.30
N MET A 6 -27.76 11.31 -15.13
CA MET A 6 -27.58 10.55 -13.88
C MET A 6 -28.92 10.27 -13.18
N ASP A 7 -29.65 9.25 -13.62
CA ASP A 7 -31.02 8.97 -13.14
C ASP A 7 -31.11 8.42 -11.70
N HIS A 8 -30.00 7.96 -11.08
CA HIS A 8 -30.03 7.31 -9.76
C HIS A 8 -28.83 7.60 -8.85
N ILE A 9 -28.16 8.73 -9.05
CA ILE A 9 -26.90 9.04 -8.35
C ILE A 9 -27.15 10.14 -7.31
N LYS A 10 -26.85 9.85 -6.04
CA LYS A 10 -26.79 10.87 -5.00
C LYS A 10 -25.50 11.66 -5.16
N ILE A 11 -25.65 12.97 -5.34
CA ILE A 11 -24.56 13.93 -5.45
C ILE A 11 -24.51 14.76 -4.17
N ASN A 12 -23.34 14.85 -3.55
CA ASN A 12 -23.09 15.75 -2.44
C ASN A 12 -21.90 16.65 -2.76
N VAL A 13 -22.00 17.94 -2.45
CA VAL A 13 -20.90 18.91 -2.65
C VAL A 13 -20.61 19.59 -1.33
N THR A 14 -19.37 19.49 -0.87
CA THR A 14 -18.91 20.11 0.38
C THR A 14 -17.62 20.90 0.17
N GLY A 15 -17.48 22.01 0.89
CA GLY A 15 -16.22 22.75 0.94
C GLY A 15 -15.26 22.11 1.95
N ILE A 16 -14.01 21.92 1.56
CA ILE A 16 -12.97 21.32 2.41
C ILE A 16 -11.75 22.21 2.47
N ILE A 17 -11.34 22.54 3.70
CA ILE A 17 -10.06 23.19 3.95
C ILE A 17 -8.93 22.16 3.77
N THR A 18 -8.17 22.29 2.70
CA THR A 18 -7.11 21.33 2.34
C THR A 18 -5.80 21.56 3.06
N HIS A 19 -5.57 22.80 3.54
CA HIS A 19 -4.29 23.27 4.09
C HIS A 19 -3.13 23.27 3.08
N VAL A 20 -3.42 23.17 1.77
CA VAL A 20 -2.40 23.13 0.69
C VAL A 20 -2.38 24.41 -0.15
N SER A 21 -3.50 25.12 -0.22
CA SER A 21 -3.67 26.41 -0.93
C SER A 21 -4.43 27.39 -0.04
N ASP A 22 -4.33 28.66 -0.38
CA ASP A 22 -5.17 29.77 0.08
C ASP A 22 -6.66 29.63 -0.30
N HIS A 23 -6.97 28.77 -1.28
CA HIS A 23 -8.33 28.41 -1.65
C HIS A 23 -8.77 27.09 -1.01
N ASP A 24 -10.04 27.05 -0.60
CA ASP A 24 -10.69 25.81 -0.17
C ASP A 24 -10.99 24.92 -1.38
N ALA A 25 -10.91 23.60 -1.21
CA ALA A 25 -11.31 22.66 -2.24
C ALA A 25 -12.81 22.37 -2.18
N GLN A 26 -13.36 21.95 -3.31
CA GLN A 26 -14.70 21.39 -3.38
C GLN A 26 -14.62 19.88 -3.48
N LEU A 27 -15.26 19.16 -2.56
CA LEU A 27 -15.45 17.72 -2.61
C LEU A 27 -16.81 17.42 -3.23
N LEU A 28 -16.78 16.79 -4.40
CA LEU A 28 -17.94 16.23 -5.08
C LEU A 28 -17.99 14.72 -4.82
N GLU A 29 -18.96 14.26 -4.04
CA GLU A 29 -19.20 12.84 -3.79
C GLU A 29 -20.31 12.34 -4.70
N ILE A 30 -20.01 11.30 -5.48
CA ILE A 30 -20.91 10.68 -6.44
C ILE A 30 -21.12 9.23 -6.00
N GLN A 31 -22.27 8.92 -5.42
CA GLN A 31 -22.57 7.55 -4.97
C GLN A 31 -23.09 6.71 -6.14
N ASN A 32 -22.29 5.75 -6.58
CA ASN A 32 -22.65 4.74 -7.56
C ASN A 32 -22.68 3.36 -6.87
N SER A 33 -23.79 2.61 -7.03
CA SER A 33 -24.02 1.31 -6.38
C SER A 33 -23.26 0.14 -7.01
N GLN A 34 -22.37 0.40 -7.97
CA GLN A 34 -21.56 -0.64 -8.60
C GLN A 34 -20.52 -1.23 -7.63
N LYS A 35 -20.57 -2.55 -7.43
CA LYS A 35 -19.62 -3.30 -6.60
C LYS A 35 -18.21 -3.15 -7.18
N LYS A 36 -17.25 -2.70 -6.37
CA LYS A 36 -15.81 -2.64 -6.74
C LYS A 36 -15.37 -4.01 -7.26
N LYS A 37 -14.84 -4.07 -8.49
CA LYS A 37 -14.23 -5.29 -9.04
C LYS A 37 -12.95 -5.58 -8.26
N VAL A 38 -12.94 -6.67 -7.51
CA VAL A 38 -11.75 -7.15 -6.82
C VAL A 38 -10.75 -7.66 -7.85
N VAL A 39 -9.60 -7.00 -7.97
CA VAL A 39 -8.51 -7.44 -8.86
C VAL A 39 -7.83 -8.64 -8.20
N LYS A 40 -7.90 -9.80 -8.86
CA LYS A 40 -7.20 -11.02 -8.46
C LYS A 40 -5.86 -11.09 -9.20
N LYS A 41 -4.76 -11.22 -8.45
CA LYS A 41 -3.42 -11.42 -9.01
C LYS A 41 -2.97 -12.86 -8.80
N ARG A 42 -2.35 -13.46 -9.82
CA ARG A 42 -1.69 -14.77 -9.69
C ARG A 42 -0.21 -14.56 -9.41
N SER A 43 0.33 -15.17 -8.36
CA SER A 43 1.73 -15.06 -7.98
C SER A 43 2.24 -16.31 -7.27
N ARG A 44 3.54 -16.60 -7.39
CA ARG A 44 4.25 -17.59 -6.58
C ARG A 44 4.97 -16.90 -5.43
N LYS A 45 5.11 -17.58 -4.29
CA LYS A 45 5.86 -17.07 -3.14
C LYS A 45 7.18 -17.83 -3.04
N PHE A 46 8.28 -17.10 -2.98
CA PHE A 46 9.63 -17.64 -2.78
C PHE A 46 10.04 -17.34 -1.34
N THR A 47 9.55 -18.16 -0.40
CA THR A 47 9.95 -18.09 1.00
C THR A 47 11.23 -18.90 1.22
N GLU A 48 11.98 -18.61 2.27
CA GLU A 48 13.20 -19.37 2.61
C GLU A 48 12.89 -20.87 2.77
N ASN A 49 11.78 -21.21 3.44
CA ASN A 49 11.36 -22.61 3.58
C ASN A 49 11.11 -23.28 2.22
N ASN A 50 10.39 -22.64 1.30
CA ASN A 50 10.11 -23.21 -0.02
C ASN A 50 11.39 -23.35 -0.85
N VAL A 51 12.33 -22.42 -0.70
CA VAL A 51 13.65 -22.51 -1.35
C VAL A 51 14.45 -23.67 -0.77
N MET A 52 14.46 -23.85 0.55
CA MET A 52 15.15 -24.99 1.18
C MET A 52 14.54 -26.33 0.77
N SER A 53 13.21 -26.44 0.76
CA SER A 53 12.51 -27.65 0.27
C SER A 53 12.81 -27.92 -1.20
N PHE A 54 12.79 -26.89 -2.04
CA PHE A 54 13.14 -27.02 -3.46
C PHE A 54 14.58 -27.53 -3.66
N LEU A 55 15.55 -26.96 -2.93
CA LEU A 55 16.93 -27.42 -2.99
C LEU A 55 17.09 -28.85 -2.48
N GLY A 56 16.34 -29.21 -1.41
CA GLY A 56 16.30 -30.57 -0.87
C GLY A 56 15.78 -31.57 -1.90
N ASP A 57 14.60 -31.33 -2.46
CA ASP A 57 13.99 -32.20 -3.47
C ASP A 57 14.88 -32.33 -4.71
N LEU A 58 15.48 -31.23 -5.17
CA LEU A 58 16.39 -31.23 -6.31
C LEU A 58 17.68 -32.03 -6.03
N SER A 59 18.16 -32.02 -4.78
CA SER A 59 19.35 -32.79 -4.38
C SER A 59 19.09 -34.29 -4.23
N CYS A 60 17.83 -34.66 -3.94
CA CYS A 60 17.39 -36.05 -3.88
C CYS A 60 17.09 -36.63 -5.27
N GLU A 61 16.93 -35.79 -6.29
CA GLU A 61 16.67 -36.23 -7.66
C GLU A 61 17.93 -36.90 -8.25
N THR A 62 17.75 -38.14 -8.71
CA THR A 62 18.84 -38.98 -9.23
C THR A 62 19.15 -38.68 -10.70
N TRP A 63 18.18 -38.08 -11.40
CA TRP A 63 18.25 -37.82 -12.85
C TRP A 63 18.45 -39.10 -13.69
N TYR A 64 18.14 -40.26 -13.12
CA TYR A 64 18.31 -41.56 -13.78
C TYR A 64 17.59 -41.59 -15.13
N ASP A 65 16.33 -41.15 -15.16
CA ASP A 65 15.53 -41.12 -16.38
C ASP A 65 16.12 -40.20 -17.46
N VAL A 66 16.75 -39.08 -17.05
CA VAL A 66 17.46 -38.20 -17.99
C VAL A 66 18.66 -38.93 -18.56
N TYR A 67 19.50 -39.55 -17.73
CA TYR A 67 20.71 -40.23 -18.21
C TYR A 67 20.41 -41.44 -19.11
N GLN A 68 19.34 -42.18 -18.82
CA GLN A 68 18.91 -43.37 -19.60
C GLN A 68 18.12 -43.04 -20.86
N SER A 69 17.60 -41.82 -20.98
CA SER A 69 16.79 -41.45 -22.14
C SER A 69 17.61 -41.19 -23.42
N SER A 70 16.93 -41.22 -24.57
CA SER A 70 17.53 -40.88 -25.87
C SER A 70 17.96 -39.41 -25.92
N VAL A 71 18.95 -39.08 -26.74
CA VAL A 71 19.48 -37.70 -26.88
C VAL A 71 18.36 -36.70 -27.13
N ASP A 72 17.40 -37.06 -27.98
CA ASP A 72 16.28 -36.19 -28.36
C ASP A 72 15.28 -35.95 -27.21
N SER A 73 15.15 -36.89 -26.27
CA SER A 73 14.21 -36.82 -25.14
C SER A 73 14.81 -36.28 -23.84
N LYS A 74 16.14 -36.18 -23.74
CA LYS A 74 16.86 -35.80 -22.51
C LYS A 74 16.40 -34.46 -21.96
N TYR A 75 16.28 -33.49 -22.85
CA TYR A 75 15.88 -32.13 -22.47
C TYR A 75 14.46 -32.09 -21.92
N ASP A 76 13.52 -32.76 -22.60
CA ASP A 76 12.10 -32.75 -22.20
C ASP A 76 11.90 -33.44 -20.85
N ILE A 77 12.59 -34.55 -20.61
CA ILE A 77 12.52 -35.26 -19.33
C ILE A 77 13.13 -34.40 -18.22
N PHE A 78 14.31 -33.81 -18.44
CA PHE A 78 14.92 -32.89 -17.48
C PHE A 78 13.97 -31.74 -17.14
N MET A 79 13.43 -31.07 -18.17
CA MET A 79 12.61 -29.89 -18.01
C MET A 79 11.27 -30.22 -17.33
N SER A 80 10.68 -31.38 -17.65
CA SER A 80 9.47 -31.87 -17.00
C SER A 80 9.70 -32.13 -15.51
N THR A 81 10.75 -32.89 -15.17
CA THR A 81 11.10 -33.20 -13.77
C THR A 81 11.42 -31.93 -12.98
N PHE A 82 12.24 -31.05 -13.54
CA PHE A 82 12.57 -29.77 -12.91
C PHE A 82 11.32 -28.90 -12.70
N SER A 83 10.46 -28.78 -13.72
CA SER A 83 9.24 -27.98 -13.65
C SER A 83 8.26 -28.55 -12.62
N TYR A 84 8.16 -29.87 -12.51
CA TYR A 84 7.35 -30.53 -11.50
C TYR A 84 7.85 -30.18 -10.09
N ILE A 85 9.14 -30.38 -9.81
CA ILE A 85 9.74 -30.05 -8.50
C ILE A 85 9.54 -28.56 -8.19
N PHE A 86 9.71 -27.69 -9.19
CA PHE A 86 9.46 -26.25 -9.06
C PHE A 86 8.00 -25.92 -8.75
N ASP A 87 7.04 -26.57 -9.42
CA ASP A 87 5.62 -26.30 -9.24
C ASP A 87 5.09 -26.79 -7.90
N VAL A 88 5.61 -27.91 -7.41
CA VAL A 88 5.32 -28.43 -6.06
C VAL A 88 5.83 -27.46 -4.99
N ASN A 89 7.06 -26.97 -5.12
CA ASN A 89 7.67 -26.11 -4.10
C ASN A 89 7.22 -24.64 -4.19
N PHE A 90 6.81 -24.16 -5.37
CA PHE A 90 6.39 -22.77 -5.57
C PHE A 90 4.98 -22.66 -6.16
N PRO A 91 3.93 -23.18 -5.53
CA PRO A 91 2.60 -23.24 -6.14
C PRO A 91 2.06 -21.86 -6.53
N LYS A 92 1.32 -21.79 -7.64
CA LYS A 92 0.63 -20.57 -8.06
C LYS A 92 -0.51 -20.27 -7.08
N THR A 93 -0.41 -19.15 -6.39
CA THR A 93 -1.44 -18.66 -5.47
C THR A 93 -2.19 -17.48 -6.07
N VAL A 94 -3.49 -17.38 -5.77
CA VAL A 94 -4.29 -16.21 -6.11
C VAL A 94 -4.33 -15.31 -4.89
N SER A 95 -3.79 -14.09 -5.02
CA SER A 95 -3.92 -13.05 -4.02
C SER A 95 -4.95 -12.03 -4.47
N VAL A 96 -5.80 -11.62 -3.54
CA VAL A 96 -6.62 -10.42 -3.69
C VAL A 96 -5.75 -9.24 -3.29
N GLU A 97 -5.64 -8.26 -4.17
CA GLU A 97 -5.02 -6.99 -3.82
C GLU A 97 -5.92 -6.31 -2.79
N LYS A 98 -5.49 -6.35 -1.53
CA LYS A 98 -6.13 -5.55 -0.48
C LYS A 98 -5.77 -4.10 -0.76
N GLU A 99 -6.74 -3.20 -0.72
CA GLU A 99 -6.47 -1.76 -0.68
C GLU A 99 -5.39 -1.54 0.39
N SER A 100 -4.33 -0.80 0.03
CA SER A 100 -3.15 -0.64 0.86
C SER A 100 -3.59 -0.29 2.28
N SER A 101 -3.19 -1.11 3.26
CA SER A 101 -3.48 -0.84 4.66
C SER A 101 -3.10 0.60 4.97
N GLU A 102 -4.01 1.33 5.60
CA GLU A 102 -3.85 2.73 5.97
C GLU A 102 -2.43 3.04 6.46
N CYS A 103 -1.97 4.23 6.10
CA CYS A 103 -0.61 4.67 6.38
C CYS A 103 -0.35 4.66 7.90
N ARG A 104 0.31 3.60 8.39
CA ARG A 104 0.38 3.25 9.82
C ARG A 104 1.07 4.29 10.72
N TRP A 105 1.77 5.27 10.16
CA TRP A 105 2.32 6.38 10.95
C TRP A 105 1.26 7.41 11.37
N LYS A 106 0.06 7.40 10.76
CA LYS A 106 -1.04 8.28 11.14
C LYS A 106 -1.67 7.78 12.44
N SER A 107 -1.27 8.36 13.56
CA SER A 107 -1.89 8.10 14.85
C SER A 107 -3.21 8.87 15.00
N ASN A 108 -4.10 8.37 15.87
CA ASN A 108 -5.33 9.10 16.24
C ASN A 108 -5.02 10.50 16.79
N GLU A 109 -3.91 10.66 17.52
CA GLU A 109 -3.47 11.94 18.05
C GLU A 109 -3.15 12.96 16.94
N ILE A 110 -2.43 12.54 15.89
CA ILE A 110 -2.16 13.40 14.73
C ILE A 110 -3.47 13.80 14.04
N MET A 111 -4.42 12.88 13.94
CA MET A 111 -5.73 13.15 13.35
C MET A 111 -6.56 14.13 14.19
N MET A 112 -6.52 14.00 15.52
CA MET A 112 -7.18 14.93 16.45
C MET A 112 -6.56 16.33 16.40
N LYS A 113 -5.22 16.45 16.38
CA LYS A 113 -4.55 17.74 16.22
C LYS A 113 -4.96 18.42 14.91
N LYS A 114 -5.11 17.65 13.83
CA LYS A 114 -5.59 18.17 12.54
C LYS A 114 -7.05 18.64 12.60
N SER A 115 -7.93 17.89 13.25
CA SER A 115 -9.35 18.30 13.39
C SER A 115 -9.47 19.56 14.23
N GLU A 116 -8.76 19.65 15.36
CA GLU A 116 -8.71 20.84 16.23
C GLU A 116 -8.30 22.09 15.44
N ILE A 117 -7.23 22.00 14.62
CA ILE A 117 -6.80 23.12 13.77
C ILE A 117 -7.89 23.52 12.77
N THR A 118 -8.57 22.53 12.18
CA THR A 118 -9.63 22.77 11.20
C THR A 118 -10.83 23.47 11.84
N GLU A 119 -11.23 23.05 13.05
CA GLU A 119 -12.28 23.69 13.84
C GLU A 119 -11.92 25.13 14.23
N LEU A 120 -10.67 25.36 14.66
CA LEU A 120 -10.17 26.70 14.98
C LEU A 120 -10.19 27.63 13.76
N GLU A 121 -9.88 27.11 12.57
CA GLU A 121 -9.94 27.89 11.33
C GLU A 121 -11.37 28.25 10.93
N TYR A 122 -12.31 27.32 11.05
CA TYR A 122 -13.74 27.62 10.86
C TYR A 122 -14.19 28.72 11.82
N ALA A 123 -13.90 28.58 13.13
CA ALA A 123 -14.26 29.56 14.14
C ALA A 123 -13.59 30.93 13.93
N SER A 124 -12.33 30.95 13.44
CA SER A 124 -11.60 32.18 13.13
C SER A 124 -12.25 32.93 11.96
N ARG A 125 -12.71 32.23 10.93
CA ARG A 125 -13.39 32.80 9.76
C ARG A 125 -14.77 33.37 10.12
N GLU A 126 -15.53 32.67 10.97
CA GLU A 126 -16.84 33.15 11.45
C GLU A 126 -16.73 34.42 12.31
N ARG A 127 -15.73 34.47 13.20
CA ARG A 127 -15.62 35.53 14.22
C ARG A 127 -14.65 36.68 13.85
N ARG A 128 -13.99 36.63 12.68
CA ARG A 128 -12.95 37.58 12.22
C ARG A 128 -11.91 37.94 13.28
N ASN A 129 -11.56 36.98 14.14
CA ASN A 129 -10.68 37.23 15.28
C ASN A 129 -9.20 37.04 14.89
N ILE A 130 -8.44 38.15 14.89
CA ILE A 130 -7.02 38.20 14.51
C ILE A 130 -6.12 37.42 15.49
N GLY A 131 -6.52 37.30 16.77
CA GLY A 131 -5.76 36.57 17.79
C GLY A 131 -5.72 35.05 17.54
N LEU A 132 -6.79 34.50 16.96
CA LEU A 132 -6.88 33.08 16.59
C LEU A 132 -5.88 32.68 15.50
N SER A 133 -5.52 33.60 14.60
CA SER A 133 -4.55 33.33 13.53
C SER A 133 -3.16 32.98 14.06
N LYS A 134 -2.68 33.66 15.11
CA LYS A 134 -1.40 33.36 15.76
C LYS A 134 -1.42 31.96 16.40
N LEU A 135 -2.51 31.61 17.08
CA LEU A 135 -2.67 30.31 17.72
C LEU A 135 -2.70 29.18 16.68
N ILE A 136 -3.45 29.34 15.59
CA ILE A 136 -3.52 28.38 14.48
C ILE A 136 -2.12 28.12 13.91
N LYS A 137 -1.30 29.18 13.72
CA LYS A 137 0.07 29.04 13.22
C LYS A 137 0.95 28.19 14.15
N VAL A 138 0.85 28.37 15.46
CA VAL A 138 1.58 27.57 16.46
C VAL A 138 1.13 26.11 16.40
N LYS A 139 -0.17 25.86 16.42
CA LYS A 139 -0.75 24.51 16.34
C LYS A 139 -0.35 23.76 15.05
N LYS A 140 -0.32 24.46 13.91
CA LYS A 140 0.16 23.88 12.63
C LYS A 140 1.63 23.47 12.69
N LYS A 141 2.47 24.25 13.37
CA LYS A 141 3.88 23.90 13.58
C LYS A 141 4.00 22.63 14.43
N GLU A 142 3.30 22.57 15.56
CA GLU A 142 3.28 21.40 16.45
C GLU A 142 2.78 20.13 15.74
N LEU A 143 1.74 20.25 14.90
CA LEU A 143 1.26 19.15 14.07
C LEU A 143 2.34 18.68 13.09
N THR A 144 3.04 19.61 12.44
CA THR A 144 4.11 19.30 11.48
C THR A 144 5.25 18.53 12.16
N GLU A 145 5.68 18.99 13.34
CA GLU A 145 6.70 18.33 14.15
C GLU A 145 6.26 16.92 14.57
N SER A 146 5.00 16.78 15.03
CA SER A 146 4.41 15.49 15.40
C SER A 146 4.38 14.51 14.21
N ILE A 147 4.01 14.99 13.02
CA ILE A 147 4.00 14.19 11.78
C ILE A 147 5.40 13.74 11.41
N ASN A 148 6.38 14.65 11.45
CA ASN A 148 7.76 14.35 11.09
C ASN A 148 8.37 13.30 12.03
N MET A 149 8.15 13.46 13.33
CA MET A 149 8.60 12.49 14.33
C MET A 149 7.93 11.12 14.14
N ALA A 150 6.62 11.07 13.94
CA ALA A 150 5.90 9.82 13.71
C ALA A 150 6.37 9.09 12.44
N LYS A 151 6.59 9.82 11.35
CA LYS A 151 7.18 9.26 10.11
C LYS A 151 8.58 8.72 10.37
N GLN A 152 9.43 9.48 11.06
CA GLN A 152 10.79 9.09 11.37
C GLN A 152 10.83 7.79 12.18
N ILE A 153 10.07 7.71 13.27
CA ILE A 153 9.98 6.50 14.10
C ILE A 153 9.49 5.32 13.27
N PHE A 154 8.39 5.51 12.52
CA PHE A 154 7.80 4.46 11.72
C PHE A 154 8.76 3.89 10.67
N TYR A 155 9.43 4.76 9.90
CA TYR A 155 10.35 4.31 8.86
C TYR A 155 11.65 3.74 9.43
N ASN A 156 12.15 4.27 10.54
CA ASN A 156 13.32 3.72 11.22
C ASN A 156 13.05 2.30 11.72
N GLU A 157 11.93 2.06 12.40
CA GLU A 157 11.54 0.72 12.85
C GLU A 157 11.34 -0.24 11.66
N LYS A 158 10.70 0.24 10.59
CA LYS A 158 10.51 -0.56 9.36
C LYS A 158 11.84 -0.96 8.71
N LEU A 159 12.84 -0.08 8.71
CA LEU A 159 14.18 -0.36 8.18
C LEU A 159 15.00 -1.27 9.11
N LYS A 160 14.87 -1.10 10.42
CA LYS A 160 15.53 -1.92 11.43
C LYS A 160 15.14 -3.39 11.32
N HIS A 161 13.86 -3.66 11.09
CA HIS A 161 13.31 -5.01 10.97
C HIS A 161 13.24 -5.54 9.52
N ALA A 162 13.78 -4.82 8.54
CA ALA A 162 13.77 -5.26 7.15
C ALA A 162 14.80 -6.36 6.89
N THR A 163 14.35 -7.51 6.37
CA THR A 163 15.23 -8.59 5.90
C THR A 163 16.13 -8.12 4.75
N ASN A 164 15.60 -7.28 3.85
CA ASN A 164 16.37 -6.65 2.77
C ASN A 164 16.32 -5.12 2.93
N LYS A 165 17.35 -4.55 3.56
CA LYS A 165 17.43 -3.12 3.86
C LYS A 165 17.39 -2.27 2.58
N THR A 166 18.15 -2.63 1.54
CA THR A 166 18.22 -1.90 0.27
C THR A 166 16.85 -1.80 -0.41
N LYS A 167 16.15 -2.93 -0.56
CA LYS A 167 14.81 -2.97 -1.15
C LYS A 167 13.80 -2.20 -0.30
N SER A 168 13.89 -2.30 1.02
CA SER A 168 13.02 -1.56 1.94
C SER A 168 13.26 -0.05 1.87
N THR A 169 14.50 0.41 1.76
CA THR A 169 14.83 1.83 1.55
C THR A 169 14.24 2.36 0.24
N TRP A 170 14.40 1.64 -0.88
CA TRP A 170 13.80 2.04 -2.16
C TRP A 170 12.27 2.13 -2.09
N ASN A 171 11.62 1.25 -1.30
CA ASN A 171 10.18 1.30 -1.09
C ASN A 171 9.70 2.48 -0.21
N ILE A 172 10.61 3.19 0.49
CA ILE A 172 10.28 4.36 1.31
C ILE A 172 10.41 5.66 0.51
N VAL A 173 11.37 5.73 -0.41
CA VAL A 173 11.65 6.93 -1.22
C VAL A 173 10.64 7.11 -2.37
N LYS A 174 10.03 6.01 -2.84
CA LYS A 174 9.05 6.01 -3.93
C LYS A 174 7.72 6.65 -3.52
#